data_AF-A0A840L7K0-F1
#
_entry.id   AF-A0A840L7K0-F1
#
_cell.length_a   1.000
_cell.length_b   1.000
_cell.length_c   1.000
_cell.angle_alpha   90.00
_cell.angle_beta   90.00
_cell.angle_gamma   90.00
#
_symmetry.space_group_name_H-M   'P 1'
#
loop_
_entity.id
_entity.type
_entity.pdbx_description
1 polymer ?
#
loop_
_entity_poly.entity_id
_entity_poly.type
_entity_poly.pdbx_seq_one_letter_code
_entity_poly.pdbx_strand_id
1 'polypeptide(L)'
;MVEFLLVGAVITALGLGLLQYSLLFHSKNIVNHATFMAARAGAIGHAQQSKIRDALEKNLLPLYGGGQTAAELAIAYGKAKADAATNLSIELLSPTKESFDDFADPELKDSVGAGKRVIPNRGLAFQDAVLKTHSGQTLHDANQIKLRVVYGYKPAVPFVDRMMLAVMRQFSGAAEPFHQALLARGRIPIVVHVTQQMLSDAIEDSNISNPGNGNGGQPTDPGPPSQPPVPPNPGGPGNPGNPAPPDCPWWASECRPCQGNNCPTPPPETCG
;
A
#
# COMPACT_ATOMS: atom_id res chain seq x y z
N MET A 1 29.99 19.96 -37.03
CA MET A 1 29.30 18.73 -37.50
C MET A 1 29.05 17.77 -36.34
N VAL A 2 30.06 17.54 -35.49
CA VAL A 2 29.95 16.70 -34.29
C VAL A 2 28.98 17.28 -33.26
N GLU A 3 28.95 18.60 -33.11
CA GLU A 3 28.07 19.33 -32.19
C GLU A 3 26.60 19.06 -32.49
N PHE A 4 26.22 19.04 -33.78
CA PHE A 4 24.85 18.74 -34.20
C PHE A 4 24.48 17.28 -33.92
N LEU A 5 25.40 16.34 -34.12
CA LEU A 5 25.16 14.93 -33.80
C LEU A 5 24.95 14.70 -32.30
N LEU A 6 25.76 15.36 -31.46
CA LEU A 6 25.63 15.27 -30.01
C LEU A 6 24.31 15.90 -29.53
N VAL A 7 24.01 17.13 -29.95
CA VAL A 7 22.80 17.83 -29.53
C VAL A 7 21.54 17.14 -30.08
N GLY A 8 21.55 16.72 -31.34
CA GLY A 8 20.44 15.99 -31.96
C GLY A 8 20.14 14.67 -31.25
N ALA A 9 21.17 13.90 -30.88
CA ALA A 9 20.99 12.65 -30.16
C ALA A 9 20.38 12.88 -28.75
N VAL A 10 20.85 13.90 -28.03
CA VAL A 10 20.33 14.22 -26.69
C VAL A 10 18.87 14.69 -26.75
N ILE A 11 18.54 15.60 -27.67
CA ILE A 11 17.16 16.08 -27.85
C ILE A 11 16.23 14.92 -28.22
N THR A 12 16.67 14.02 -29.12
CA THR A 12 15.89 12.84 -29.50
C THR A 12 15.65 11.92 -28.32
N ALA A 13 16.68 11.64 -27.51
CA ALA A 13 16.55 10.80 -26.32
C ALA A 13 15.58 11.40 -25.29
N LEU A 14 15.65 12.72 -25.06
CA LEU A 14 14.72 13.42 -24.17
C LEU A 14 13.29 13.37 -24.71
N GLY A 15 13.08 13.60 -26.00
CA GLY A 15 11.76 13.52 -26.64
C GLY A 15 11.13 12.13 -26.49
N LEU A 16 11.90 11.06 -26.73
CA LEU A 16 11.44 9.69 -26.54
C LEU A 16 11.16 9.38 -25.06
N GLY A 17 11.98 9.89 -24.14
CA GLY A 17 11.79 9.75 -22.70
C GLY A 17 10.49 10.41 -22.22
N LEU A 18 10.22 11.63 -22.65
CA LEU A 18 8.97 12.35 -22.34
C LEU A 18 7.75 11.64 -22.90
N LEU A 19 7.83 11.12 -24.13
CA LEU A 19 6.76 10.34 -24.74
C LEU A 19 6.48 9.06 -23.95
N GLN A 20 7.52 8.33 -23.56
CA GLN A 20 7.37 7.12 -22.74
C GLN A 20 6.79 7.43 -21.35
N TYR A 21 7.19 8.56 -20.73
CA TYR A 21 6.62 9.01 -19.47
C TYR A 21 5.13 9.36 -19.60
N SER A 22 4.75 10.05 -20.68
CA SER A 22 3.35 10.37 -20.97
C SER A 22 2.48 9.11 -21.11
N LEU A 23 2.96 8.09 -21.84
CA LEU A 23 2.27 6.81 -21.99
C LEU A 23 2.15 6.04 -20.66
N LEU A 24 3.20 6.07 -19.83
CA LEU A 24 3.16 5.48 -18.48
C LEU A 24 2.14 6.19 -17.60
N PHE A 25 2.11 7.53 -17.61
CA PHE A 25 1.18 8.33 -16.84
C PHE A 25 -0.27 8.09 -17.27
N HIS A 26 -0.52 8.03 -18.58
CA HIS A 26 -1.83 7.66 -19.12
C HIS A 26 -2.27 6.28 -18.62
N SER A 27 -1.37 5.29 -18.65
CA SER A 27 -1.65 3.94 -18.15
C SER A 27 -1.92 3.92 -16.66
N LYS A 28 -1.15 4.68 -15.86
CA LYS A 28 -1.38 4.85 -14.42
C LYS A 28 -2.76 5.42 -14.13
N ASN A 29 -3.22 6.41 -14.89
CA ASN A 29 -4.57 6.97 -14.71
C ASN A 29 -5.67 5.95 -15.01
N ILE A 30 -5.50 5.13 -16.06
CA ILE A 30 -6.45 4.04 -16.35
C ILE A 30 -6.46 3.01 -15.22
N VAL A 31 -5.30 2.58 -14.73
CA VAL A 31 -5.20 1.61 -13.61
C VAL A 31 -5.80 2.20 -12.32
N ASN A 32 -5.58 3.48 -12.02
CA ASN A 32 -6.19 4.18 -10.89
C ASN A 32 -7.72 4.16 -10.98
N HIS A 33 -8.27 4.55 -12.12
CA HIS A 33 -9.70 4.52 -12.36
C HIS A 33 -10.27 3.10 -12.27
N ALA A 34 -9.59 2.12 -12.88
CA ALA A 34 -10.01 0.73 -12.84
C ALA A 34 -10.00 0.16 -11.41
N THR A 35 -9.00 0.54 -10.61
CA THR A 35 -8.90 0.16 -9.20
C THR A 35 -10.02 0.78 -8.36
N PHE A 36 -10.38 2.04 -8.62
CA PHE A 36 -11.55 2.67 -7.99
C PHE A 36 -12.86 1.97 -8.34
N MET A 37 -13.07 1.65 -9.61
CA MET A 37 -14.26 0.91 -10.05
C MET A 37 -14.31 -0.51 -9.48
N ALA A 38 -13.15 -1.15 -9.30
CA ALA A 38 -13.03 -2.44 -8.63
C ALA A 38 -13.37 -2.34 -7.13
N ALA A 39 -12.88 -1.32 -6.44
CA ALA A 39 -13.25 -1.04 -5.04
C ALA A 39 -14.76 -0.82 -4.90
N ARG A 40 -15.35 -0.02 -5.79
CA ARG A 40 -16.79 0.21 -5.81
C ARG A 40 -17.58 -1.08 -6.02
N ALA A 41 -17.17 -1.90 -6.99
CA ALA A 41 -17.81 -3.20 -7.25
C ALA A 41 -17.69 -4.16 -6.06
N GLY A 42 -16.55 -4.15 -5.36
CA GLY A 42 -16.35 -4.88 -4.11
C GLY A 42 -17.22 -4.34 -2.98
N ALA A 43 -17.32 -3.02 -2.83
CA ALA A 43 -18.09 -2.37 -1.77
C ALA A 43 -19.59 -2.71 -1.82
N ILE A 44 -20.17 -2.88 -3.02
CA ILE A 44 -21.57 -3.32 -3.19
C ILE A 44 -21.71 -4.83 -3.37
N GLY A 45 -20.60 -5.51 -3.66
CA GLY A 45 -20.54 -6.93 -4.03
C GLY A 45 -20.01 -7.81 -2.90
N HIS A 46 -20.28 -7.42 -1.65
CA HIS A 46 -19.91 -8.16 -0.44
C HIS A 46 -18.40 -8.44 -0.30
N ALA A 47 -17.55 -7.55 -0.82
CA ALA A 47 -16.10 -7.70 -0.87
C ALA A 47 -15.59 -8.97 -1.60
N GLN A 48 -16.41 -9.56 -2.50
CA GLN A 48 -16.04 -10.76 -3.25
C GLN A 48 -14.91 -10.49 -4.26
N GLN A 49 -13.88 -11.34 -4.25
CA GLN A 49 -12.73 -11.18 -5.15
C GLN A 49 -13.11 -11.33 -6.63
N SER A 50 -14.09 -12.19 -6.93
CA SER A 50 -14.60 -12.37 -8.29
C SER A 50 -15.17 -11.07 -8.87
N LYS A 51 -16.03 -10.37 -8.12
CA LYS A 51 -16.62 -9.09 -8.51
C LYS A 51 -15.58 -7.98 -8.68
N ILE A 52 -14.61 -7.92 -7.76
CA ILE A 52 -13.50 -6.97 -7.81
C ILE A 52 -12.64 -7.21 -9.05
N ARG A 53 -12.25 -8.47 -9.31
CA ARG A 53 -11.45 -8.85 -10.47
C ARG A 53 -12.19 -8.58 -11.79
N ASP A 54 -13.44 -8.99 -11.90
CA ASP A 54 -14.25 -8.77 -13.11
C ASP A 54 -14.38 -7.27 -13.43
N ALA A 55 -14.63 -6.44 -12.40
CA ALA A 55 -14.70 -5.00 -12.55
C ALA A 55 -13.35 -4.40 -12.93
N LEU A 56 -12.25 -4.86 -12.33
CA LEU A 56 -10.92 -4.38 -12.65
C LEU A 56 -10.53 -4.71 -14.09
N GLU A 57 -10.67 -5.97 -14.50
CA GLU A 57 -10.38 -6.45 -15.86
C GLU A 57 -11.19 -5.67 -16.91
N LYS A 58 -12.49 -5.45 -16.66
CA LYS A 58 -13.35 -4.69 -17.57
C LYS A 58 -12.91 -3.22 -17.69
N ASN A 59 -12.44 -2.61 -16.62
CA ASN A 59 -11.99 -1.21 -16.63
C ASN A 59 -10.54 -1.02 -17.09
N LEU A 60 -9.75 -2.10 -17.23
CA LEU A 60 -8.43 -2.08 -17.87
C LEU A 60 -8.52 -2.15 -19.41
N LEU A 61 -9.69 -2.42 -19.96
CA LEU A 61 -9.94 -2.57 -21.40
C LEU A 61 -9.40 -1.42 -22.29
N PRO A 62 -9.44 -0.14 -21.87
CA PRO A 62 -8.88 0.95 -22.66
C PRO A 62 -7.38 0.80 -22.96
N LEU A 63 -6.62 0.06 -22.14
CA LEU A 63 -5.20 -0.23 -22.40
C LEU A 63 -4.97 -1.13 -23.63
N TYR A 64 -6.00 -1.83 -24.08
CA TYR A 64 -5.93 -2.84 -25.15
C TYR A 64 -6.56 -2.37 -26.46
N GLY A 65 -6.88 -1.07 -26.57
CA GLY A 65 -7.45 -0.45 -27.78
C GLY A 65 -8.97 -0.46 -27.86
N GLY A 66 -9.67 -1.10 -26.92
CA GLY A 66 -11.14 -1.17 -26.92
C GLY A 66 -11.70 -1.79 -28.21
N GLY A 67 -12.88 -1.33 -28.63
CA GLY A 67 -13.52 -1.75 -29.88
C GLY A 67 -14.76 -0.91 -30.16
N GLN A 68 -15.05 -0.68 -31.43
CA GLN A 68 -16.29 0.00 -31.86
C GLN A 68 -17.43 -1.01 -32.04
N THR A 69 -17.09 -2.28 -32.24
CA THR A 69 -18.04 -3.40 -32.36
C THR A 69 -17.95 -4.34 -31.17
N ALA A 70 -19.03 -5.09 -30.90
CA ALA A 70 -19.05 -6.08 -29.82
C ALA A 70 -17.98 -7.17 -29.99
N ALA A 71 -17.66 -7.54 -31.23
CA ALA A 71 -16.64 -8.53 -31.54
C ALA A 71 -15.22 -8.01 -31.22
N GLU A 72 -14.90 -6.78 -31.62
CA GLU A 72 -13.62 -6.14 -31.27
C GLU A 72 -13.46 -5.99 -29.76
N LEU A 73 -14.52 -5.58 -29.08
CA LEU A 73 -14.54 -5.43 -27.63
C LEU A 73 -14.27 -6.77 -26.93
N ALA A 74 -14.87 -7.86 -27.42
CA ALA A 74 -14.63 -9.20 -26.88
C ALA A 74 -13.18 -9.66 -27.09
N ILE A 75 -12.58 -9.35 -28.25
CA ILE A 75 -11.16 -9.66 -28.51
C ILE A 75 -10.25 -8.85 -27.58
N ALA A 76 -10.49 -7.55 -27.44
CA ALA A 76 -9.72 -6.68 -26.56
C ALA A 76 -9.85 -7.12 -25.09
N TYR A 77 -11.05 -7.52 -24.66
CA TYR A 77 -11.29 -8.07 -23.32
C TYR A 77 -10.57 -9.41 -23.11
N GLY A 78 -10.56 -10.29 -24.11
CA GLY A 78 -9.78 -11.53 -24.08
C GLY A 78 -8.27 -11.28 -23.91
N LYS A 79 -7.72 -10.29 -24.61
CA LYS A 79 -6.32 -9.86 -24.43
C LYS A 79 -6.06 -9.30 -23.03
N ALA A 80 -6.95 -8.44 -22.53
CA ALA A 80 -6.84 -7.87 -21.20
C ALA A 80 -6.84 -8.95 -20.11
N LYS A 81 -7.74 -9.94 -20.22
CA LYS A 81 -7.84 -11.04 -19.27
C LYS A 81 -6.63 -11.96 -19.31
N ALA A 82 -6.14 -12.30 -20.50
CA ALA A 82 -4.92 -13.10 -20.67
C ALA A 82 -3.69 -12.40 -20.07
N ASP A 83 -3.59 -11.09 -20.23
CA ASP A 83 -2.50 -10.31 -19.67
C ASP A 83 -2.59 -10.19 -18.14
N ALA A 84 -3.78 -9.88 -17.65
CA ALA A 84 -4.07 -9.76 -16.22
C ALA A 84 -3.78 -11.06 -15.47
N ALA A 85 -4.02 -12.22 -16.07
CA ALA A 85 -3.76 -13.52 -15.44
C ALA A 85 -2.31 -13.69 -14.94
N THR A 86 -1.33 -13.01 -15.56
CA THR A 86 0.10 -13.13 -15.19
C THR A 86 0.71 -11.84 -14.65
N ASN A 87 0.13 -10.68 -14.99
CA ASN A 87 0.73 -9.36 -14.73
C ASN A 87 -0.11 -8.47 -13.82
N LEU A 88 -1.15 -9.02 -13.19
CA LEU A 88 -2.01 -8.32 -12.24
C LEU A 88 -2.04 -9.06 -10.89
N SER A 89 -1.75 -8.35 -9.81
CA SER A 89 -2.02 -8.80 -8.44
C SER A 89 -3.08 -7.90 -7.82
N ILE A 90 -4.05 -8.52 -7.16
CA ILE A 90 -5.14 -7.84 -6.44
C ILE A 90 -5.10 -8.37 -5.01
N GLU A 91 -4.92 -7.47 -4.07
CA GLU A 91 -4.90 -7.79 -2.65
C GLU A 91 -5.95 -6.99 -1.91
N LEU A 92 -6.83 -7.71 -1.22
CA LEU A 92 -7.82 -7.15 -0.33
C LEU A 92 -7.19 -6.98 1.06
N LEU A 93 -6.76 -5.76 1.36
CA LEU A 93 -6.10 -5.40 2.62
C LEU A 93 -7.09 -5.22 3.78
N SER A 94 -8.33 -4.84 3.49
CA SER A 94 -9.42 -4.71 4.46
C SER A 94 -10.74 -4.99 3.74
N PRO A 95 -11.69 -5.74 4.33
CA PRO A 95 -11.63 -6.35 5.67
C PRO A 95 -10.60 -7.49 5.77
N THR A 96 -9.97 -7.65 6.93
CA THR A 96 -8.98 -8.71 7.22
C THR A 96 -9.66 -9.93 7.85
N LYS A 97 -8.98 -11.07 7.94
CA LYS A 97 -9.51 -12.24 8.67
C LYS A 97 -9.87 -11.91 10.12
N GLU A 98 -9.04 -11.12 10.78
CA GLU A 98 -9.21 -10.68 12.15
C GLU A 98 -10.41 -9.74 12.30
N SER A 99 -10.70 -8.95 11.25
CA SER A 99 -11.93 -8.16 11.18
C SER A 99 -13.18 -9.04 11.25
N PHE A 100 -13.15 -10.22 10.62
CA PHE A 100 -14.24 -11.19 10.70
C PHE A 100 -14.25 -11.96 12.02
N ASP A 101 -13.10 -12.19 12.65
CA ASP A 101 -13.06 -12.78 14.01
C ASP A 101 -13.78 -11.89 15.02
N ASP A 102 -13.60 -10.57 14.89
CA ASP A 102 -14.12 -9.60 15.84
C ASP A 102 -15.56 -9.17 15.54
N PHE A 103 -15.90 -8.90 14.28
CA PHE A 103 -17.15 -8.21 13.91
C PHE A 103 -18.14 -9.07 13.12
N ALA A 104 -17.91 -10.38 12.98
CA ALA A 104 -18.88 -11.23 12.31
C ALA A 104 -20.18 -11.39 13.11
N ASP A 105 -21.30 -11.19 12.42
CA ASP A 105 -22.63 -11.42 12.97
C ASP A 105 -23.09 -12.86 12.66
N PRO A 106 -23.39 -13.68 13.69
CA PRO A 106 -23.85 -15.05 13.49
C PRO A 106 -25.22 -15.14 12.78
N GLU A 107 -26.11 -14.14 12.90
CA GLU A 107 -27.42 -14.16 12.24
C GLU A 107 -27.31 -13.92 10.73
N LEU A 108 -26.31 -13.12 10.32
CA LEU A 108 -26.05 -12.83 8.92
C LEU A 108 -25.29 -13.95 8.19
N LYS A 109 -24.65 -14.85 8.94
CA LYS A 109 -23.92 -16.00 8.40
C LYS A 109 -24.81 -16.88 7.52
N ASP A 110 -26.02 -17.18 7.97
CA ASP A 110 -26.92 -18.11 7.28
C ASP A 110 -27.84 -17.40 6.28
N SER A 111 -28.20 -16.14 6.53
CA SER A 111 -29.12 -15.37 5.68
C SER A 111 -28.45 -14.72 4.47
N VAL A 112 -27.24 -14.18 4.64
CA VAL A 112 -26.50 -13.44 3.59
C VAL A 112 -25.18 -14.13 3.24
N GLY A 113 -24.49 -14.68 4.24
CA GLY A 113 -23.15 -15.24 4.11
C GLY A 113 -23.08 -16.63 3.47
N ALA A 114 -24.21 -17.30 3.24
CA ALA A 114 -24.27 -18.70 2.79
C ALA A 114 -23.35 -19.63 3.61
N GLY A 115 -23.36 -19.45 4.94
CA GLY A 115 -22.53 -20.19 5.89
C GLY A 115 -21.15 -19.57 6.16
N LYS A 116 -20.81 -18.45 5.52
CA LYS A 116 -19.56 -17.70 5.75
C LYS A 116 -19.76 -16.53 6.71
N ARG A 117 -18.68 -16.10 7.37
CA ARG A 117 -18.71 -14.94 8.28
C ARG A 117 -19.06 -13.66 7.53
N VAL A 118 -19.90 -12.84 8.16
CA VAL A 118 -20.41 -11.59 7.56
C VAL A 118 -20.23 -10.44 8.52
N ILE A 119 -19.59 -9.36 8.08
CA ILE A 119 -19.54 -8.09 8.82
C ILE A 119 -20.76 -7.26 8.41
N PRO A 120 -21.63 -6.86 9.36
CA PRO A 120 -22.81 -6.07 9.05
C PRO A 120 -22.43 -4.67 8.58
N ASN A 121 -23.12 -4.19 7.54
CA ASN A 121 -23.01 -2.81 7.06
C ASN A 121 -24.19 -1.93 7.53
N ARG A 122 -25.22 -2.52 8.15
CA ARG A 122 -26.43 -1.80 8.57
C ARG A 122 -26.23 -1.11 9.92
N GLY A 123 -26.80 0.08 10.04
CA GLY A 123 -26.89 0.79 11.31
C GLY A 123 -25.56 1.28 11.89
N LEU A 124 -24.48 1.34 11.10
CA LEU A 124 -23.13 1.74 11.57
C LEU A 124 -23.14 3.04 12.39
N ALA A 125 -23.92 4.03 11.94
CA ALA A 125 -24.05 5.33 12.61
C ALA A 125 -24.58 5.25 14.05
N PHE A 126 -25.21 4.14 14.42
CA PHE A 126 -25.75 3.87 15.76
C PHE A 126 -24.91 2.86 16.54
N GLN A 127 -23.81 2.37 15.97
CA GLN A 127 -22.92 1.43 16.62
C GLN A 127 -21.75 2.18 17.26
N ASP A 128 -21.41 1.80 18.50
CA ASP A 128 -20.30 2.41 19.21
C ASP A 128 -18.96 2.07 18.55
N ALA A 129 -18.06 3.04 18.52
CA ALA A 129 -16.70 2.89 18.00
C ALA A 129 -15.79 2.16 19.01
N VAL A 130 -16.19 0.96 19.42
CA VAL A 130 -15.41 0.12 20.34
C VAL A 130 -14.32 -0.60 19.56
N LEU A 131 -13.07 -0.47 20.01
CA LEU A 131 -11.95 -1.22 19.48
C LEU A 131 -12.00 -2.67 19.98
N LYS A 132 -11.87 -3.63 19.08
CA LYS A 132 -11.75 -5.05 19.43
C LYS A 132 -10.30 -5.53 19.35
N THR A 133 -9.97 -6.53 20.16
CA THR A 133 -8.58 -6.89 20.49
C THR A 133 -7.87 -7.72 19.43
N HIS A 134 -8.58 -8.48 18.57
CA HIS A 134 -7.92 -9.30 17.54
C HIS A 134 -7.55 -8.48 16.30
N SER A 135 -8.43 -7.56 15.91
CA SER A 135 -8.27 -6.70 14.75
C SER A 135 -7.69 -5.32 15.08
N GLY A 136 -7.74 -4.88 16.34
CA GLY A 136 -7.21 -3.59 16.79
C GLY A 136 -7.93 -2.38 16.17
N GLN A 137 -9.14 -2.58 15.65
CA GLN A 137 -9.87 -1.58 14.87
C GLN A 137 -11.32 -1.47 15.34
N THR A 138 -12.02 -0.42 14.91
CA THR A 138 -13.46 -0.26 15.16
C THR A 138 -14.29 -0.94 14.07
N LEU A 139 -15.59 -1.12 14.29
CA LEU A 139 -16.48 -1.63 13.24
C LEU A 139 -16.46 -0.73 11.99
N HIS A 140 -16.35 0.59 12.17
CA HIS A 140 -16.27 1.55 11.07
C HIS A 140 -15.01 1.40 10.22
N ASP A 141 -13.90 0.98 10.84
CA ASP A 141 -12.65 0.69 10.14
C ASP A 141 -12.69 -0.67 9.46
N ALA A 142 -13.29 -1.67 10.15
CA ALA A 142 -13.53 -3.01 9.61
C ALA A 142 -14.42 -2.97 8.36
N ASN A 143 -15.33 -2.00 8.30
CA ASN A 143 -16.29 -1.85 7.23
C ASN A 143 -15.82 -0.91 6.09
N GLN A 144 -14.51 -0.90 5.86
CA GLN A 144 -13.88 -0.25 4.72
C GLN A 144 -13.23 -1.30 3.82
N ILE A 145 -13.42 -1.14 2.52
CA ILE A 145 -12.68 -1.90 1.52
C ILE A 145 -11.37 -1.18 1.21
N LYS A 146 -10.24 -1.84 1.51
CA LYS A 146 -8.90 -1.38 1.15
C LYS A 146 -8.31 -2.35 0.14
N LEU A 147 -8.03 -1.88 -1.06
CA LEU A 147 -7.42 -2.69 -2.11
C LEU A 147 -6.02 -2.19 -2.41
N ARG A 148 -5.10 -3.11 -2.59
CA ARG A 148 -3.80 -2.90 -3.23
C ARG A 148 -3.81 -3.64 -4.57
N VAL A 149 -3.67 -2.88 -5.64
CA VAL A 149 -3.59 -3.41 -7.00
C VAL A 149 -2.20 -3.14 -7.54
N VAL A 150 -1.56 -4.19 -8.04
CA VAL A 150 -0.28 -4.08 -8.73
C VAL A 150 -0.45 -4.55 -10.17
N TYR A 151 -0.21 -3.65 -11.12
CA TYR A 151 -0.29 -3.94 -12.54
C TYR A 151 1.05 -3.74 -13.25
N GLY A 152 1.48 -4.75 -14.00
CA GLY A 152 2.71 -4.69 -14.81
C GLY A 152 2.48 -4.00 -16.15
N TYR A 153 2.77 -2.71 -16.23
CA TYR A 153 2.73 -1.98 -17.49
C TYR A 153 3.88 -2.38 -18.42
N LYS A 154 3.57 -2.60 -19.71
CA LYS A 154 4.57 -2.87 -20.74
C LYS A 154 4.94 -1.55 -21.45
N PRO A 155 6.20 -1.09 -21.37
CA PRO A 155 6.67 0.06 -22.14
C PRO A 155 6.43 -0.13 -23.64
N ALA A 156 6.07 0.95 -24.34
CA ALA A 156 5.82 0.91 -25.78
C ALA A 156 7.00 1.43 -26.61
N VAL A 157 7.84 2.30 -26.03
CA VAL A 157 8.93 2.98 -26.73
C VAL A 157 10.21 2.13 -26.64
N PRO A 158 10.80 1.72 -27.78
CA PRO A 158 12.04 0.96 -27.78
C PRO A 158 13.20 1.82 -27.24
N PHE A 159 14.23 1.16 -26.69
CA PHE A 159 15.42 1.74 -26.06
C PHE A 159 15.18 2.37 -24.68
N VAL A 160 14.14 3.18 -24.52
CA VAL A 160 13.77 3.77 -23.23
C VAL A 160 13.29 2.69 -22.25
N ASP A 161 12.61 1.67 -22.77
CA ASP A 161 12.20 0.48 -22.02
C ASP A 161 13.37 -0.18 -21.28
N ARG A 162 14.46 -0.49 -21.99
CA ARG A 162 15.64 -1.15 -21.44
C ARG A 162 16.36 -0.28 -20.44
N MET A 163 16.50 1.01 -20.73
CA MET A 163 17.14 1.96 -19.83
C MET A 163 16.37 2.06 -18.51
N MET A 164 15.06 2.27 -18.59
CA MET A 164 14.21 2.44 -17.42
C MET A 164 14.15 1.17 -16.57
N LEU A 165 14.03 0.00 -17.20
CA LEU A 165 14.05 -1.29 -16.50
C LEU A 165 15.41 -1.57 -15.85
N ALA A 166 16.53 -1.24 -16.51
CA ALA A 166 17.86 -1.40 -15.94
C ALA A 166 18.04 -0.52 -14.70
N VAL A 167 17.63 0.75 -14.76
CA VAL A 167 17.63 1.66 -13.61
C VAL A 167 16.74 1.12 -12.50
N MET A 168 15.50 0.71 -12.80
CA MET A 168 14.59 0.19 -11.77
C MET A 168 15.12 -1.08 -11.10
N ARG A 169 15.76 -2.00 -11.83
CA ARG A 169 16.39 -3.20 -11.25
C ARG A 169 17.60 -2.86 -10.37
N GLN A 170 18.35 -1.82 -10.72
CA GLN A 170 19.48 -1.36 -9.92
C GLN A 170 19.03 -0.78 -8.57
N PHE A 171 17.88 -0.11 -8.55
CA PHE A 171 17.33 0.52 -7.36
C PHE A 171 16.19 -0.28 -6.69
N SER A 172 15.90 -1.50 -7.14
CA SER A 172 14.73 -2.24 -6.65
C SER A 172 14.88 -2.81 -5.23
N GLY A 173 16.09 -2.84 -4.65
CA GLY A 173 16.32 -3.31 -3.27
C GLY A 173 15.63 -4.66 -2.96
N ALA A 174 15.15 -4.82 -1.73
CA ALA A 174 14.30 -5.95 -1.32
C ALA A 174 12.84 -5.75 -1.82
N ALA A 175 12.64 -5.71 -3.13
CA ALA A 175 11.32 -5.63 -3.73
C ALA A 175 10.52 -6.93 -3.51
N GLU A 176 9.20 -6.81 -3.36
CA GLU A 176 8.26 -7.92 -3.31
C GLU A 176 8.48 -8.92 -4.49
N PRO A 177 8.33 -10.25 -4.27
CA PRO A 177 8.56 -11.25 -5.32
C PRO A 177 7.77 -10.99 -6.61
N PHE A 178 6.54 -10.49 -6.49
CA PHE A 178 5.70 -10.12 -7.64
C PHE A 178 6.29 -8.94 -8.43
N HIS A 179 6.80 -7.90 -7.75
CA HIS A 179 7.47 -6.78 -8.40
C HIS A 179 8.72 -7.22 -9.16
N GLN A 180 9.51 -8.12 -8.56
CA GLN A 180 10.70 -8.67 -9.22
C GLN A 180 10.32 -9.49 -10.46
N ALA A 181 9.27 -10.30 -10.38
CA ALA A 181 8.76 -11.07 -11.52
C ALA A 181 8.28 -10.16 -12.67
N LEU A 182 7.62 -9.04 -12.36
CA LEU A 182 7.23 -8.04 -13.35
C LEU A 182 8.45 -7.40 -14.02
N LEU A 183 9.42 -6.94 -13.22
CA LEU A 183 10.65 -6.35 -13.74
C LEU A 183 11.43 -7.35 -14.59
N ALA A 184 11.49 -8.63 -14.22
CA ALA A 184 12.14 -9.68 -15.00
C ALA A 184 11.48 -9.88 -16.37
N ARG A 185 10.15 -9.76 -16.46
CA ARG A 185 9.37 -9.81 -17.71
C ARG A 185 9.42 -8.50 -18.52
N GLY A 186 10.21 -7.52 -18.07
CA GLY A 186 10.35 -6.22 -18.73
C GLY A 186 9.13 -5.32 -18.55
N ARG A 187 8.43 -5.45 -17.41
CA ARG A 187 7.27 -4.64 -17.06
C ARG A 187 7.55 -3.74 -15.88
N ILE A 188 6.98 -2.54 -15.93
CA ILE A 188 7.07 -1.53 -14.87
C ILE A 188 5.88 -1.76 -13.92
N PRO A 189 6.13 -2.02 -12.62
CA PRO A 189 5.05 -2.19 -11.66
C PRO A 189 4.37 -0.84 -11.38
N ILE A 190 3.05 -0.79 -11.61
CA ILE A 190 2.17 0.30 -11.20
C ILE A 190 1.41 -0.17 -9.97
N VAL A 191 1.71 0.43 -8.82
CA VAL A 191 1.01 0.16 -7.56
C VAL A 191 -0.05 1.22 -7.31
N VAL A 192 -1.26 0.76 -7.01
CA VAL A 192 -2.42 1.61 -6.68
C VAL A 192 -3.05 1.11 -5.40
N HIS A 193 -3.31 2.04 -4.48
CA HIS A 193 -4.09 1.78 -3.28
C HIS A 193 -5.40 2.56 -3.38
N VAL A 194 -6.50 1.92 -3.01
CA VAL A 194 -7.80 2.58 -2.89
C VAL A 194 -8.47 2.14 -1.60
N THR A 195 -9.11 3.10 -0.94
CA THR A 195 -9.95 2.87 0.24
C THR A 195 -11.32 3.44 -0.03
N GLN A 196 -12.37 2.66 0.23
CA GLN A 196 -13.75 3.12 0.15
C GLN A 196 -14.56 2.51 1.30
N GLN A 197 -15.64 3.17 1.70
CA GLN A 197 -16.63 2.56 2.61
C GLN A 197 -17.35 1.41 1.91
N MET A 198 -17.64 0.35 2.66
CA MET A 198 -18.54 -0.71 2.20
C MET A 198 -19.96 -0.17 2.04
N LEU A 199 -20.68 -0.72 1.07
CA LEU A 199 -22.08 -0.39 0.76
C LEU A 199 -23.00 -1.62 0.87
N SER A 200 -22.43 -2.79 1.12
CA SER A 200 -23.09 -4.06 1.40
C SER A 200 -22.41 -4.74 2.58
N ASP A 201 -23.06 -5.74 3.18
CA ASP A 201 -22.43 -6.56 4.22
C ASP A 201 -21.19 -7.27 3.65
N ALA A 202 -20.05 -7.25 4.32
CA ALA A 202 -18.84 -7.90 3.81
C ALA A 202 -18.92 -9.40 4.09
N ILE A 203 -18.66 -10.24 3.08
CA ILE A 203 -18.62 -11.70 3.24
C ILE A 203 -17.17 -12.16 3.14
N GLU A 204 -16.76 -13.07 4.01
CA GLU A 204 -15.40 -13.60 3.98
C GLU A 204 -15.09 -14.33 2.66
N ASP A 205 -14.01 -13.94 1.98
CA ASP A 205 -13.58 -14.49 0.70
C ASP A 205 -12.06 -14.47 0.55
N SER A 206 -11.39 -15.41 1.24
CA SER A 206 -9.92 -15.58 1.22
C SER A 206 -9.14 -14.30 1.54
N ASN A 207 -9.62 -13.54 2.54
CA ASN A 207 -9.03 -12.29 3.00
C ASN A 207 -7.61 -12.49 3.53
N ILE A 208 -6.78 -11.44 3.45
CA ILE A 208 -5.46 -11.51 4.08
C ILE A 208 -5.62 -11.50 5.61
N SER A 209 -4.73 -12.23 6.28
CA SER A 209 -4.52 -12.04 7.71
C SER A 209 -3.60 -10.84 7.86
N ASN A 210 -4.06 -9.85 8.61
CA ASN A 210 -3.21 -8.78 9.08
C ASN A 210 -3.55 -8.61 10.55
N PRO A 211 -2.89 -9.35 11.45
CA PRO A 211 -3.12 -9.21 12.86
C PRO A 211 -2.95 -7.74 13.20
N GLY A 212 -4.02 -7.12 13.72
CA GLY A 212 -3.96 -5.75 14.22
C GLY A 212 -2.81 -5.60 15.21
N ASN A 213 -2.41 -4.36 15.49
CA ASN A 213 -1.27 -3.96 16.34
C ASN A 213 -0.50 -5.16 16.91
N GLY A 214 0.50 -5.63 16.14
CA GLY A 214 1.23 -6.87 16.42
C GLY A 214 1.62 -7.05 17.90
N ASN A 215 1.85 -8.31 18.29
CA ASN A 215 2.03 -8.79 19.66
C ASN A 215 0.75 -8.92 20.51
N GLY A 216 -0.34 -9.45 19.93
CA GLY A 216 -1.52 -9.84 20.72
C GLY A 216 -2.16 -8.70 21.51
N GLY A 217 -2.14 -7.48 20.96
CA GLY A 217 -2.71 -6.29 21.63
C GLY A 217 -1.78 -5.61 22.64
N GLN A 218 -0.48 -5.94 22.67
CA GLN A 218 0.54 -5.26 23.47
C GLN A 218 1.58 -4.60 22.54
N PRO A 219 1.36 -3.34 22.11
CA PRO A 219 2.32 -2.67 21.24
C PRO A 219 3.68 -2.54 21.95
N THR A 220 4.71 -3.17 21.39
CA THR A 220 6.10 -2.88 21.78
C THR A 220 6.74 -2.04 20.70
N ASP A 221 7.41 -0.96 21.11
CA ASP A 221 8.24 -0.12 20.25
C ASP A 221 9.22 -1.00 19.44
N PRO A 222 9.22 -0.93 18.09
CA PRO A 222 10.19 -1.64 17.24
C PRO A 222 11.65 -1.26 17.53
N GLY A 223 11.87 -0.24 18.36
CA GLY A 223 13.17 0.34 18.63
C GLY A 223 13.58 1.28 17.50
N PRO A 224 14.51 2.21 17.77
CA PRO A 224 15.07 3.05 16.74
C PRO A 224 15.73 2.18 15.66
N PRO A 225 15.69 2.62 14.38
CA PRO A 225 16.37 1.91 13.31
C PRO A 225 17.83 1.69 13.69
N SER A 226 18.36 0.51 13.35
CA SER A 226 19.77 0.16 13.63
C SER A 226 20.67 1.27 13.11
N GLN A 227 21.23 2.07 14.01
CA GLN A 227 22.20 3.09 13.63
C GLN A 227 23.41 2.37 13.04
N PRO A 228 23.95 2.83 11.91
CA PRO A 228 25.20 2.28 11.39
C PRO A 228 26.29 2.37 12.47
N PRO A 229 27.27 1.44 12.50
CA PRO A 229 28.31 1.43 13.52
C PRO A 229 28.97 2.80 13.58
N VAL A 230 28.84 3.47 14.72
CA VAL A 230 29.56 4.73 14.97
C VAL A 230 31.05 4.37 14.93
N PRO A 231 31.87 5.01 14.07
CA PRO A 231 33.30 4.74 14.04
C PRO A 231 33.89 5.04 15.42
N PRO A 232 34.85 4.23 15.90
CA PRO A 232 35.46 4.45 17.22
C PRO A 232 36.06 5.85 17.28
N ASN A 233 35.58 6.62 18.25
CA ASN A 233 36.05 7.96 18.53
C ASN A 233 37.56 7.90 18.86
N PRO A 234 38.45 8.56 18.11
CA PRO A 234 39.87 8.57 18.43
C PRO A 234 40.10 9.39 19.71
N GLY A 235 40.20 8.67 20.82
CA GLY A 235 40.84 9.00 22.10
C GLY A 235 40.92 10.48 22.50
N GLY A 236 40.01 10.90 23.38
CA GLY A 236 40.29 11.93 24.39
C GLY A 236 40.30 11.28 25.78
N PRO A 237 41.17 11.69 26.72
CA PRO A 237 41.35 11.00 28.00
C PRO A 237 40.05 10.97 28.80
N GLY A 238 39.70 9.78 29.27
CA GLY A 238 38.46 9.48 29.97
C GLY A 238 38.20 10.38 31.18
N ASN A 239 36.94 10.77 31.34
CA ASN A 239 36.42 11.28 32.59
C ASN A 239 35.18 10.44 32.95
N PRO A 240 35.24 9.56 33.96
CA PRO A 240 34.11 8.74 34.36
C PRO A 240 33.20 9.60 35.25
N GLY A 241 32.11 10.15 34.71
CA GLY A 241 31.19 10.88 35.59
C GLY A 241 30.03 11.67 34.99
N ASN A 242 29.83 11.72 33.67
CA ASN A 242 28.66 12.45 33.15
C ASN A 242 27.51 11.48 32.81
N PRO A 243 26.39 11.49 33.55
CA PRO A 243 25.18 10.86 33.08
C PRO A 243 24.66 11.60 31.83
N ALA A 244 24.14 10.83 30.87
CA ALA A 244 23.49 11.38 29.69
C ALA A 244 22.37 12.37 30.10
N PRO A 245 22.16 13.47 29.35
CA PRO A 245 21.06 14.38 29.64
C PRO A 245 19.71 13.66 29.47
N PRO A 246 18.69 13.99 30.29
CA PRO A 246 17.40 13.32 30.20
C PRO A 246 16.68 13.68 28.89
N ASP A 247 16.09 12.66 28.26
CA ASP A 247 15.25 12.79 27.07
C ASP A 247 13.97 13.58 27.38
N CYS A 248 13.92 14.84 26.97
CA CYS A 248 12.69 15.63 26.97
C CYS A 248 12.05 15.62 25.56
N PRO A 249 10.77 15.25 25.40
CA PRO A 249 10.06 15.42 24.14
C PRO A 249 9.83 16.91 23.82
N TRP A 250 10.00 17.28 22.55
CA TRP A 250 10.05 18.65 22.02
C TRP A 250 8.79 19.51 22.16
N TRP A 251 7.68 18.96 22.66
CA TRP A 251 6.38 19.65 22.76
C TRP A 251 5.96 19.99 24.20
N ALA A 252 6.78 19.69 25.21
CA ALA A 252 6.46 20.03 26.60
C ALA A 252 6.90 21.48 26.92
N SER A 253 5.96 22.34 27.31
CA SER A 253 6.22 23.75 27.63
C SER A 253 6.76 23.98 29.06
N GLU A 254 6.80 22.96 29.92
CA GLU A 254 7.33 23.06 31.28
C GLU A 254 8.08 21.78 31.66
N CYS A 255 9.39 21.91 31.96
CA CYS A 255 10.17 20.85 32.57
C CYS A 255 9.74 20.70 34.03
N ARG A 256 8.88 19.73 34.34
CA ARG A 256 8.55 19.42 35.73
C ARG A 256 9.78 18.77 36.39
N PRO A 257 10.30 19.30 37.51
CA PRO A 257 11.38 18.64 38.23
C PRO A 257 10.92 17.26 38.70
N CYS A 258 11.82 16.27 38.63
CA CYS A 258 11.56 14.92 39.12
C CYS A 258 10.99 15.00 40.55
N GLN A 259 9.87 14.32 40.81
CA GLN A 259 9.31 14.16 42.15
C GLN A 259 9.54 12.72 42.62
N GLY A 260 10.26 12.56 43.73
CA GLY A 260 10.56 11.28 44.36
C GLY A 260 12.04 11.09 44.69
N ASN A 261 12.36 9.99 45.38
CA ASN A 261 13.68 9.69 45.94
C ASN A 261 14.79 9.37 44.91
N ASN A 262 14.52 9.53 43.61
CA ASN A 262 15.45 9.19 42.52
C ASN A 262 16.02 10.43 41.79
N CYS A 263 16.02 11.60 42.42
CA CYS A 263 16.68 12.78 41.85
C CYS A 263 18.18 12.79 42.22
N PRO A 264 19.09 12.99 41.26
CA PRO A 264 20.49 13.26 41.59
C PRO A 264 20.61 14.61 42.33
N THR A 265 21.23 14.58 43.51
CA THR A 265 21.64 15.78 44.26
C THR A 265 22.99 16.28 43.71
N PRO A 266 23.24 17.60 43.55
CA PRO A 266 22.41 18.75 43.94
C PRO A 266 21.46 19.23 42.82
N PRO A 267 20.39 19.97 43.14
CA PRO A 267 19.49 20.53 42.13
C PRO A 267 20.26 21.52 41.24
N PRO A 268 19.99 21.56 39.91
CA PRO A 268 20.63 22.53 39.04
C PRO A 268 20.17 23.94 39.43
N GLU A 269 21.12 24.73 39.90
CA GLU A 269 20.96 26.17 40.02
C GLU A 269 20.80 26.77 38.62
N THR A 270 19.77 27.61 38.46
CA THR A 270 19.60 28.60 37.39
C THR A 270 19.43 28.08 35.95
N CYS A 271 18.19 28.05 35.48
CA CYS A 271 17.87 28.27 34.06
C CYS A 271 17.92 29.79 33.81
N GLY A 272 18.92 30.24 33.05
CA GLY A 272 18.97 31.57 32.43
C GLY A 272 18.57 31.51 30.97
#